data_AF-A0A316Q8F5-F1
#
_entry.id   AF-A0A316Q8F5-F1
#
_cell.length_a   1.000
_cell.length_b   1.000
_cell.length_c   1.000
_cell.angle_alpha   90.00
_cell.angle_beta   90.00
_cell.angle_gamma   90.00
#
_symmetry.space_group_name_H-M   'P 1'
#
loop_
_entity.id
_entity.type
_entity.pdbx_description
1 polymer ?
#
loop_
_entity_poly.entity_id
_entity_poly.type
_entity_poly.pdbx_seq_one_letter_code
_entity_poly.pdbx_strand_id
1 'polypeptide(L)'
;MMKDRMIQNGIEYERRGEQYYPLLDLGEQTTYEIGKYGKLHLEFMKQNRRGTYTTLLTENRLNEHLHRIDKQAHEQIDLHIAQMAKRTGLTEELKASNPMRWVQMMNNIKASAEEIVLKEVVYR
;
A
#
# COMPACT_ATOMS: atom_id res chain seq x y z
N MET A 1 48.74 -12.91 -11.32
CA MET A 1 47.82 -11.82 -10.92
C MET A 1 46.59 -12.47 -10.31
N MET A 2 46.21 -12.10 -9.07
CA MET A 2 44.94 -12.57 -8.49
C MET A 2 43.78 -11.95 -9.26
N LYS A 3 42.73 -12.73 -9.53
CA LYS A 3 41.55 -12.23 -10.25
C LYS A 3 40.76 -11.32 -9.31
N ASP A 4 40.38 -10.14 -9.78
CA ASP A 4 39.54 -9.22 -8.99
C ASP A 4 38.11 -9.71 -8.82
N ARG A 5 37.70 -10.73 -9.60
CA ARG A 5 36.39 -11.38 -9.49
C ARG A 5 36.50 -12.91 -9.51
N MET A 6 35.62 -13.56 -8.77
CA MET A 6 35.49 -15.03 -8.76
C MET A 6 34.02 -15.45 -8.68
N ILE A 7 33.71 -16.67 -9.12
CA ILE A 7 32.38 -17.28 -8.98
C ILE A 7 32.52 -18.53 -8.11
N GLN A 8 31.71 -18.63 -7.06
CA GLN A 8 31.68 -19.81 -6.18
C GLN A 8 30.23 -20.11 -5.78
N ASN A 9 29.81 -21.37 -5.94
CA ASN A 9 28.42 -21.81 -5.70
C ASN A 9 27.35 -21.01 -6.48
N GLY A 10 27.70 -20.52 -7.67
CA GLY A 10 26.82 -19.70 -8.50
C GLY A 10 26.71 -18.22 -8.09
N ILE A 11 27.44 -17.78 -7.07
CA ILE A 11 27.49 -16.38 -6.62
C ILE A 11 28.76 -15.73 -7.16
N GLU A 12 28.65 -14.52 -7.73
CA GLU A 12 29.79 -13.70 -8.12
C GLU A 12 30.35 -12.96 -6.90
N TYR A 13 31.67 -12.85 -6.80
CA TYR A 13 32.36 -12.16 -5.72
C TYR A 13 33.35 -11.16 -6.31
N GLU A 14 33.46 -10.01 -5.65
CA GLU A 14 34.43 -8.96 -5.95
C GLU A 14 35.47 -8.88 -4.82
N ARG A 15 36.75 -8.76 -5.18
CA ARG A 15 37.82 -8.57 -4.21
C ARG A 15 37.87 -7.11 -3.76
N ARG A 16 37.76 -6.88 -2.45
CA ARG A 16 37.96 -5.57 -1.82
C ARG A 16 39.04 -5.70 -0.75
N GLY A 17 40.24 -5.18 -1.04
CA GLY A 17 41.43 -5.40 -0.23
C GLY A 17 41.90 -6.86 -0.31
N GLU A 18 42.00 -7.52 0.84
CA GLU A 18 42.42 -8.93 0.96
C GLU A 18 41.26 -9.92 0.98
N GLN A 19 40.01 -9.44 0.94
CA GLN A 19 38.81 -10.26 1.11
C GLN A 19 37.91 -10.21 -0.13
N TYR A 20 37.27 -11.34 -0.43
CA TYR A 20 36.21 -11.42 -1.43
C TYR A 20 34.84 -11.20 -0.79
N TYR A 21 34.04 -10.33 -1.41
CA TYR A 21 32.68 -10.00 -0.99
C TYR A 21 31.69 -10.49 -2.04
N PRO A 22 30.60 -11.17 -1.65
CA PRO A 22 29.57 -11.58 -2.59
C PRO A 22 28.86 -10.37 -3.17
N LEU A 23 28.73 -10.36 -4.50
CA LEU A 23 27.85 -9.44 -5.22
C LEU A 23 26.44 -10.02 -5.16
N LEU A 24 25.69 -9.61 -4.15
CA LEU A 24 24.30 -10.01 -3.98
C LEU A 24 23.41 -9.03 -4.74
N ASP A 25 22.63 -9.54 -5.68
CA ASP A 25 21.56 -8.80 -6.34
C ASP A 25 20.21 -9.22 -5.75
N LEU A 26 19.51 -8.26 -5.16
CA LEU A 26 18.11 -8.41 -4.80
C LEU A 26 17.36 -8.01 -6.06
N GLY A 27 17.07 -8.98 -6.94
CA GLY A 27 16.49 -8.75 -8.27
C GLY A 27 15.30 -7.79 -8.28
N GLU A 28 14.87 -7.38 -9.48
CA GLU A 28 13.98 -6.23 -9.69
C GLU A 28 12.81 -6.10 -8.68
N GLN A 29 12.74 -4.92 -8.06
CA GLN A 29 11.69 -4.55 -7.13
C GLN A 29 10.68 -3.63 -7.79
N THR A 30 9.41 -3.77 -7.43
CA THR A 30 8.43 -2.74 -7.74
C THR A 30 8.67 -1.51 -6.88
N THR A 31 8.65 -0.33 -7.48
CA THR A 31 8.82 0.97 -6.79
C THR A 31 7.57 1.82 -6.93
N TYR A 32 6.43 1.29 -6.48
CA TYR A 32 5.19 2.06 -6.44
C TYR A 32 5.23 3.09 -5.32
N GLU A 33 4.70 4.28 -5.60
CA GLU A 33 4.37 5.25 -4.57
C GLU A 33 3.19 4.72 -3.73
N ILE A 34 3.36 4.73 -2.41
CA ILE A 34 2.36 4.19 -1.48
C ILE A 34 1.57 5.34 -0.86
N GLY A 35 0.26 5.34 -1.08
CA GLY A 35 -0.68 6.32 -0.55
C GLY A 35 -1.04 6.11 0.93
N LYS A 36 -2.08 6.83 1.36
CA LYS A 36 -2.53 6.90 2.76
C LYS A 36 -2.84 5.51 3.33
N TYR A 37 -3.62 4.69 2.63
CA TYR A 37 -4.14 3.44 3.16
C TYR A 37 -3.07 2.34 3.14
N GLY A 38 -2.21 2.32 2.13
CA GLY A 38 -1.04 1.44 2.13
C GLY A 38 -0.09 1.74 3.29
N LYS A 39 0.17 3.01 3.60
CA LYS A 39 0.99 3.40 4.77
C LYS A 39 0.35 2.99 6.10
N LEU A 40 -0.96 3.19 6.25
CA LEU A 40 -1.68 2.72 7.44
C LEU A 40 -1.61 1.19 7.59
N HIS A 41 -1.76 0.45 6.49
CA HIS A 41 -1.64 -1.01 6.51
C HIS A 41 -0.23 -1.47 6.87
N LEU A 42 0.81 -0.78 6.37
CA LEU A 42 2.20 -1.07 6.73
C LEU A 42 2.43 -0.94 8.25
N GLU A 43 1.98 0.16 8.85
CA GLU A 43 2.13 0.37 10.29
C GLU A 43 1.33 -0.65 11.10
N PHE A 44 0.11 -0.97 10.66
CA PHE A 44 -0.67 -2.05 11.26
C PHE A 44 0.06 -3.40 11.20
N MET A 45 0.63 -3.77 10.05
CA MET A 45 1.36 -5.03 9.88
C MET A 45 2.59 -5.11 10.79
N LYS A 46 3.38 -4.02 10.91
CA LYS A 46 4.54 -3.99 11.80
C LYS A 46 4.16 -4.18 13.28
N GLN A 47 3.02 -3.64 13.68
CA GLN A 47 2.57 -3.68 15.07
C GLN A 47 1.87 -5.00 15.41
N ASN A 48 1.06 -5.53 14.49
CA ASN A 48 0.10 -6.61 14.77
C ASN A 48 0.38 -7.91 13.99
N ARG A 49 1.11 -7.85 12.86
CA ARG A 49 1.32 -8.97 11.92
C ARG A 49 2.78 -9.09 11.48
N ARG A 50 3.71 -9.06 12.45
CA ARG A 50 5.17 -9.06 12.20
C ARG A 50 5.63 -10.18 11.29
N GLY A 51 5.08 -11.39 11.44
CA GLY A 51 5.42 -12.53 10.58
C GLY A 51 5.13 -12.26 9.11
N THR A 52 3.90 -11.82 8.79
CA THR A 52 3.50 -11.45 7.42
C THR A 52 4.36 -10.32 6.86
N TYR A 53 4.64 -9.30 7.67
CA TYR A 53 5.53 -8.20 7.27
C TYR A 53 6.92 -8.71 6.89
N THR A 54 7.55 -9.51 7.76
CA THR A 54 8.88 -10.06 7.51
C THR A 54 8.90 -10.96 6.27
N THR A 55 7.90 -11.83 6.10
CA THR A 55 7.78 -12.67 4.90
C THR A 55 7.73 -11.83 3.63
N LEU A 56 6.85 -10.83 3.55
CA LEU A 56 6.73 -9.97 2.36
C LEU A 56 7.99 -9.17 2.09
N LEU A 57 8.69 -8.71 3.14
CA LEU A 57 9.94 -7.99 3.02
C LEU A 57 11.05 -8.89 2.47
N THR A 58 11.21 -10.10 3.01
CA THR A 58 12.24 -11.05 2.59
C THR A 58 11.95 -11.63 1.19
N GLU A 59 10.68 -11.79 0.84
CA GLU A 59 10.26 -12.16 -0.52
C GLU A 59 10.32 -11.01 -1.52
N ASN A 60 10.68 -9.80 -1.09
CA ASN A 60 10.79 -8.63 -1.95
C ASN A 60 9.46 -8.16 -2.57
N ARG A 61 8.33 -8.49 -1.93
CA ARG A 61 6.95 -8.27 -2.42
C ARG A 61 6.18 -7.24 -1.60
N LEU A 62 6.81 -6.63 -0.61
CA LEU A 62 6.17 -5.70 0.30
C LEU A 62 5.59 -4.48 -0.44
N ASN A 63 6.35 -3.86 -1.35
CA ASN A 63 5.90 -2.64 -2.04
C ASN A 63 4.65 -2.93 -2.91
N GLU A 64 4.70 -3.97 -3.73
CA GLU A 64 3.56 -4.43 -4.54
C GLU A 64 2.32 -4.71 -3.68
N HIS A 65 2.50 -5.40 -2.55
CA HIS A 65 1.41 -5.70 -1.64
C HIS A 65 0.75 -4.44 -1.07
N LEU A 66 1.54 -3.49 -0.59
CA LEU A 66 1.05 -2.23 -0.04
C LEU A 66 0.33 -1.39 -1.11
N HIS A 67 0.85 -1.38 -2.34
CA HIS A 67 0.23 -0.67 -3.46
C HIS A 67 -1.14 -1.27 -3.79
N ARG A 68 -1.24 -2.60 -3.82
CA ARG A 68 -2.52 -3.30 -4.05
C ARG A 68 -3.55 -2.98 -2.97
N ILE A 69 -3.14 -2.96 -1.69
CA ILE A 69 -4.02 -2.58 -0.57
C ILE A 69 -4.48 -1.12 -0.71
N ASP A 70 -3.57 -0.22 -1.04
CA ASP A 70 -3.90 1.20 -1.22
C ASP A 70 -4.91 1.41 -2.36
N LYS A 71 -4.70 0.75 -3.50
CA LYS A 71 -5.63 0.79 -4.64
C LYS A 71 -7.00 0.21 -4.28
N GLN A 72 -7.02 -0.98 -3.66
CA GLN A 72 -8.25 -1.63 -3.21
C GLN A 72 -9.04 -0.73 -2.24
N ALA A 73 -8.36 -0.05 -1.32
CA ALA A 73 -9.01 0.85 -0.36
C ALA A 73 -9.70 2.02 -1.07
N HIS A 74 -9.02 2.69 -2.02
CA HIS A 74 -9.62 3.79 -2.78
C HIS A 74 -10.83 3.32 -3.61
N GLU A 75 -10.70 2.19 -4.32
CA GLU A 75 -11.79 1.62 -5.12
C GLU A 75 -13.03 1.31 -4.27
N GLN A 76 -12.83 0.75 -3.08
CA GLN A 76 -13.94 0.45 -2.16
C GLN A 76 -14.55 1.73 -1.56
N ILE A 77 -13.74 2.73 -1.21
CA ILE A 77 -14.24 4.02 -0.72
C ILE A 77 -15.14 4.66 -1.77
N ASP A 78 -14.70 4.74 -3.03
CA ASP A 78 -15.47 5.34 -4.12
C ASP A 78 -16.79 4.58 -4.35
N LEU A 79 -16.74 3.24 -4.30
CA LEU A 79 -17.94 2.41 -4.40
C LEU A 79 -18.92 2.68 -3.26
N HIS A 80 -18.44 2.74 -2.01
CA HIS A 80 -19.26 3.00 -0.84
C HIS A 80 -19.87 4.40 -0.87
N ILE A 81 -19.09 5.42 -1.25
CA ILE A 81 -19.58 6.80 -1.43
C ILE A 81 -20.71 6.82 -2.45
N ALA A 82 -20.51 6.24 -3.64
CA ALA A 82 -21.52 6.21 -4.69
C ALA A 82 -22.82 5.52 -4.24
N GLN A 83 -22.71 4.39 -3.55
CA GLN A 83 -23.85 3.65 -3.03
C GLN A 83 -24.61 4.43 -1.94
N MET A 84 -23.90 5.03 -0.99
CA MET A 84 -24.50 5.80 0.10
C MET A 84 -25.12 7.11 -0.40
N ALA A 85 -24.46 7.81 -1.34
CA ALA A 85 -25.00 9.02 -1.96
C ALA A 85 -26.32 8.74 -2.69
N LYS A 86 -26.38 7.64 -3.45
CA LYS A 86 -27.60 7.17 -4.11
C LYS A 86 -28.72 6.85 -3.12
N ARG A 87 -28.40 6.15 -2.03
CA ARG A 87 -29.39 5.79 -0.98
C ARG A 87 -29.93 7.00 -0.23
N THR A 88 -29.09 7.99 0.00
CA THR A 88 -29.45 9.21 0.76
C THR A 88 -30.18 10.22 -0.12
N GLY A 89 -30.22 9.99 -1.44
CA GLY A 89 -30.86 10.90 -2.40
C GLY A 89 -30.14 12.24 -2.48
N LEU A 90 -28.79 12.26 -2.40
CA LEU A 90 -28.05 13.48 -2.70
C LEU A 90 -28.22 13.78 -4.19
N THR A 91 -29.05 14.77 -4.50
CA THR A 91 -29.30 15.19 -5.87
C THR A 91 -28.61 16.52 -6.19
N GLU A 92 -28.46 16.83 -7.48
CA GLU A 92 -27.93 18.12 -7.92
C GLU A 92 -28.87 19.28 -7.55
N GLU A 93 -30.18 19.03 -7.40
CA GLU A 93 -31.12 20.04 -6.89
C GLU A 93 -30.85 20.41 -5.43
N LEU A 94 -30.50 19.43 -4.58
CA LEU A 94 -30.08 19.73 -3.20
C LEU A 94 -28.78 20.54 -3.19
N LYS A 95 -27.84 20.21 -4.09
CA LYS A 95 -26.58 20.93 -4.22
C LYS A 95 -26.78 22.39 -4.64
N ALA A 96 -27.72 22.65 -5.55
CA ALA A 96 -28.04 24.00 -6.01
C ALA A 96 -28.83 24.81 -4.95
N SER A 97 -29.78 24.18 -4.27
CA SER A 97 -30.65 24.84 -3.29
C SER A 97 -30.02 25.03 -1.91
N ASN A 98 -29.17 24.09 -1.47
CA ASN A 98 -28.46 24.16 -0.20
C ASN A 98 -27.05 23.51 -0.29
N PRO A 99 -26.07 24.23 -0.87
CA PRO A 99 -24.72 23.72 -1.08
C PRO A 99 -24.03 23.28 0.22
N MET A 100 -24.24 24.02 1.32
CA MET A 100 -23.60 23.73 2.60
C MET A 100 -24.10 22.41 3.19
N ARG A 101 -25.41 22.18 3.15
CA ARG A 101 -26.01 20.91 3.59
C ARG A 101 -25.54 19.75 2.71
N TRP A 102 -25.44 19.97 1.40
CA TRP A 102 -24.92 18.95 0.48
C TRP A 102 -23.48 18.55 0.83
N VAL A 103 -22.59 19.53 1.05
CA VAL A 103 -21.19 19.27 1.45
C VAL A 103 -21.12 18.54 2.78
N GLN A 104 -21.93 18.95 3.77
CA GLN A 104 -21.98 18.28 5.07
C GLN A 104 -22.38 16.80 4.92
N MET A 105 -23.42 16.50 4.13
CA MET A 105 -23.87 15.14 3.90
C MET A 105 -22.82 14.32 3.14
N MET A 106 -22.18 14.89 2.13
CA MET A 106 -21.12 14.20 1.37
C MET A 106 -19.90 13.90 2.24
N ASN A 107 -19.51 14.81 3.13
CA ASN A 107 -18.42 14.59 4.09
C ASN A 107 -18.75 13.44 5.06
N ASN A 108 -19.99 13.38 5.57
CA ASN A 108 -20.43 12.29 6.44
C ASN A 108 -20.41 10.94 5.72
N ILE A 109 -20.84 10.90 4.45
CA ILE A 109 -20.81 9.70 3.61
C ILE A 109 -19.36 9.25 3.38
N LYS A 110 -18.47 10.19 3.02
CA LYS A 110 -17.04 9.90 2.85
C LYS A 110 -16.41 9.37 4.13
N ALA A 111 -16.67 9.99 5.28
CA ALA A 111 -16.16 9.53 6.56
C ALA A 111 -16.63 8.09 6.88
N SER A 112 -17.92 7.81 6.66
CA SER A 112 -18.48 6.47 6.85
C SER A 112 -17.84 5.44 5.91
N ALA A 113 -17.58 5.81 4.65
CA ALA A 113 -16.90 4.93 3.68
C ALA A 113 -15.45 4.65 4.11
N GLU A 114 -14.72 5.66 4.57
CA GLU A 114 -13.36 5.49 5.09
C GLU A 114 -13.34 4.57 6.31
N GLU A 115 -14.27 4.72 7.25
CA GLU A 115 -14.36 3.84 8.44
C GLU A 115 -14.58 2.37 8.07
N ILE A 116 -15.47 2.09 7.12
CA ILE A 116 -15.73 0.73 6.63
C ILE A 116 -14.44 0.14 6.04
N VAL A 117 -13.79 0.87 5.13
CA VAL A 117 -12.59 0.37 4.43
C VAL A 117 -11.40 0.21 5.37
N LEU A 118 -11.25 1.08 6.37
CA LEU A 118 -10.22 0.90 7.40
C LEU A 118 -10.38 -0.45 8.11
N LYS A 119 -11.61 -0.83 8.44
CA LYS A 119 -11.90 -2.10 9.13
C LYS A 119 -11.79 -3.32 8.21
N GLU A 120 -12.28 -3.22 6.97
CA GLU A 120 -12.41 -4.38 6.08
C GLU A 120 -11.17 -4.68 5.24
N VAL A 121 -10.36 -3.64 4.96
CA VAL A 121 -9.19 -3.73 4.09
C VAL A 121 -7.90 -3.42 4.84
N VAL A 122 -7.84 -2.30 5.57
CA VAL A 122 -6.56 -1.78 6.10
C VAL A 122 -6.13 -2.46 7.40
N TYR A 123 -7.04 -2.85 8.29
CA TYR A 123 -6.70 -3.40 9.61
C TYR A 123 -7.05 -4.89 9.76
N ARG A 124 -6.97 -5.64 8.66
CA ARG A 124 -7.26 -7.07 8.62
C ARG A 124 -6.05 -7.96 8.91
#